data_AF-A0A1I6WKA2-F1
#
_entry.id   AF-A0A1I6WKA2-F1
#
_cell.length_a   1.000
_cell.length_b   1.000
_cell.length_c   1.000
_cell.angle_alpha   90.00
_cell.angle_beta   90.00
_cell.angle_gamma   90.00
#
_symmetry.space_group_name_H-M   'P 1'
#
loop_
_entity.id
_entity.type
_entity.pdbx_description
1 polymer ?
#
loop_
_entity_poly.entity_id
_entity_poly.type
_entity_poly.pdbx_seq_one_letter_code
_entity_poly.pdbx_strand_id
1 'polypeptide(L)'
;MRFRLIGAAKKHLPVARLCKVLAVSPSGYLAWKIVQPRLCSARISCCRADVRSAFTLSHETHSSPRMTHELREQGVAAGRRRVARQPRRFRRNTYSGHTFPVAPNLRISTEAGQRSDSMSATIPR
;
A
#
# COMPACT_ATOMS: atom_id res chain seq x y z
N MET A 1 31.54 17.05 5.08
CA MET A 1 32.28 16.97 6.36
C MET A 1 31.84 18.01 7.40
N ARG A 2 31.60 19.29 7.03
CA ARG A 2 31.25 20.39 7.97
C ARG A 2 30.01 20.14 8.85
N PHE A 3 28.93 19.61 8.28
CA PHE A 3 27.70 19.35 9.05
C PHE A 3 27.81 18.24 10.12
N ARG A 4 28.70 17.24 9.94
CA ARG A 4 28.96 16.20 10.95
C ARG A 4 29.60 16.79 12.21
N LEU A 5 30.54 17.73 12.03
CA LEU A 5 31.20 18.45 13.12
C LEU A 5 30.20 19.28 13.93
N ILE A 6 29.25 19.96 13.26
CA ILE A 6 28.16 20.68 13.95
C ILE A 6 27.32 19.71 14.80
N GLY A 7 27.04 18.51 14.27
CA GLY A 7 26.32 17.47 15.01
C GLY A 7 27.04 17.00 16.28
N ALA A 8 28.37 16.87 16.24
CA ALA A 8 29.18 16.48 17.40
C ALA A 8 29.33 17.62 18.42
N ALA A 9 29.59 18.85 17.96
CA ALA A 9 29.83 20.01 18.80
C ALA A 9 28.56 20.65 19.39
N LYS A 10 27.36 20.31 18.88
CA LYS A 10 26.07 20.82 19.39
C LYS A 10 25.86 20.59 20.89
N LYS A 11 26.49 19.56 21.48
CA LYS A 11 26.39 19.28 22.92
C LYS A 11 27.05 20.36 23.79
N HIS A 12 28.04 21.08 23.25
CA HIS A 12 28.82 22.06 23.99
C HIS A 12 28.52 23.50 23.57
N LEU A 13 28.09 23.71 22.33
CA LEU A 13 27.92 25.04 21.74
C LEU A 13 26.57 25.18 21.02
N PRO A 14 25.95 26.37 21.04
CA PRO A 14 24.73 26.62 20.30
C PRO A 14 24.97 26.50 18.80
N VAL A 15 24.05 25.85 18.09
CA VAL A 15 24.12 25.58 16.65
C VAL A 15 24.33 26.87 15.83
N ALA A 16 23.70 27.97 16.24
CA ALA A 16 23.85 29.27 15.57
C ALA A 16 25.31 29.77 15.56
N ARG A 17 26.06 29.57 16.66
CA ARG A 17 27.47 29.94 16.75
C ARG A 17 28.34 29.03 15.89
N LEU A 18 28.06 27.72 15.91
CA LEU A 18 28.76 26.73 15.07
C LEU A 18 28.55 26.99 13.57
N CYS A 19 27.33 27.37 13.17
CA CYS A 19 27.02 27.76 11.80
C CYS A 19 27.80 29.01 11.35
N LYS A 20 27.94 30.02 12.23
CA LYS A 20 28.76 31.22 11.95
C LYS A 20 30.23 30.87 11.79
N VAL A 21 30.80 30.09 12.71
CA VAL A 21 32.22 29.71 12.69
C VAL A 21 32.58 28.88 11.46
N LEU A 22 31.68 27.99 11.03
CA LEU A 22 31.91 27.10 9.89
C LEU A 22 31.45 27.72 8.55
N ALA A 23 30.95 28.96 8.55
CA ALA A 23 30.36 29.63 7.40
C ALA A 23 29.28 28.79 6.69
N VAL A 24 28.36 28.22 7.48
CA VAL A 24 27.29 27.32 7.00
C VAL A 24 25.92 27.90 7.37
N SER A 25 24.96 27.81 6.46
CA SER A 25 23.58 28.20 6.76
C SER A 25 22.89 27.25 7.76
N PRO A 26 22.16 27.77 8.76
CA PRO A 26 21.32 26.95 9.65
C PRO A 26 20.31 26.09 8.90
N SER A 27 19.74 26.59 7.80
CA SER A 27 18.77 25.84 6.99
C SER A 27 19.40 24.62 6.33
N GLY A 28 20.63 24.76 5.82
CA GLY A 28 21.40 23.66 5.24
C GLY A 28 21.74 22.57 6.26
N TYR A 29 22.06 22.96 7.51
CA TYR A 29 22.30 22.01 8.58
C TYR A 29 21.04 21.22 8.98
N LEU A 30 19.89 21.90 9.05
CA LEU A 30 18.61 21.25 9.35
C LEU A 30 18.18 20.29 8.24
N ALA A 31 18.28 20.70 6.98
CA ALA A 31 18.01 19.83 5.83
C ALA A 31 18.91 18.59 5.84
N TRP A 32 20.22 18.78 6.06
CA TRP A 32 21.16 17.68 6.19
C TRP A 32 20.82 16.73 7.34
N LYS A 33 20.35 17.26 8.49
CA LYS A 33 19.95 16.46 9.65
C LYS A 33 18.73 15.56 9.36
N ILE A 34 17.82 16.01 8.50
CA ILE A 34 16.62 15.27 8.09
C ILE A 34 16.96 14.17 7.08
N VAL A 35 17.82 14.50 6.10
CA VAL A 35 18.26 13.57 5.05
C VAL A 35 19.23 12.52 5.58
N GLN A 36 19.91 12.79 6.71
CA GLN A 36 20.79 11.81 7.35
C GLN A 36 20.03 10.51 7.64
N PRO A 37 20.47 9.38 7.06
CA PRO A 37 19.80 8.10 7.21
C PRO A 37 20.11 7.52 8.58
N ARG A 38 19.50 8.07 9.64
CA ARG A 38 19.56 7.46 10.97
C ARG A 38 18.67 6.24 10.97
N LEU A 39 19.23 5.06 11.21
CA LEU A 39 18.65 3.78 11.70
C LEU A 39 17.31 3.29 11.11
N CYS A 40 16.30 4.15 10.99
CA CYS A 40 15.10 3.96 10.19
C CYS A 40 15.40 3.56 8.74
N SER A 41 16.44 4.11 8.09
CA SER A 41 16.76 3.69 6.71
C SER A 41 17.17 2.22 6.62
N ALA A 42 17.94 1.72 7.59
CA ALA A 42 18.32 0.31 7.67
C ALA A 42 17.09 -0.58 7.95
N ARG A 43 16.23 -0.19 8.90
CA ARG A 43 15.00 -0.95 9.20
C ARG A 43 14.00 -0.93 8.05
N ILE A 44 13.88 0.19 7.34
CA ILE A 44 13.02 0.33 6.16
C ILE A 44 13.59 -0.49 4.98
N SER A 45 14.90 -0.47 4.77
CA SER A 45 15.54 -1.26 3.70
C SER A 45 15.48 -2.76 3.96
N CYS A 46 15.73 -3.20 5.20
CA CYS A 46 15.55 -4.58 5.62
C CYS A 46 14.11 -5.06 5.38
N CYS A 47 13.12 -4.32 5.89
CA CYS A 47 11.70 -4.64 5.67
C CYS A 47 11.31 -4.66 4.18
N ARG A 48 11.92 -3.83 3.33
CA ARG A 48 11.70 -3.87 1.87
C ARG A 48 12.34 -5.09 1.21
N ALA A 49 13.48 -5.55 1.72
CA ALA A 49 14.13 -6.77 1.25
C ALA A 49 13.26 -8.00 1.59
N ASP A 50 12.75 -8.09 2.82
CA ASP A 50 11.88 -9.18 3.28
C ASP A 50 10.58 -9.27 2.48
N VAL A 51 9.94 -8.12 2.21
CA VAL A 51 8.73 -8.07 1.38
C VAL A 51 9.05 -8.51 -0.06
N ARG A 52 10.25 -8.21 -0.57
CA ARG A 52 10.66 -8.60 -1.93
C ARG A 52 11.02 -10.08 -2.02
N SER A 53 11.66 -10.65 -1.01
CA SER A 53 11.94 -12.09 -0.95
C SER A 53 10.65 -12.88 -0.87
N ALA A 54 9.72 -12.51 0.03
CA ALA A 54 8.40 -13.12 0.12
C ALA A 54 7.64 -13.03 -1.22
N PHE A 55 7.64 -11.88 -1.87
CA PHE A 55 6.99 -11.70 -3.18
C PHE A 55 7.57 -12.59 -4.28
N THR A 56 8.89 -12.77 -4.28
CA THR A 56 9.59 -13.62 -5.25
C THR A 56 9.29 -15.10 -5.00
N LEU A 57 9.26 -15.52 -3.73
CA LEU A 57 8.90 -16.89 -3.33
C LEU A 57 7.46 -17.24 -3.72
N SER A 58 6.53 -16.29 -3.60
CA SER A 58 5.12 -16.49 -3.97
C SER A 58 4.83 -16.35 -5.47
N HIS A 59 5.86 -16.30 -6.33
CA HIS A 59 5.72 -16.14 -7.78
C HIS A 59 4.80 -14.99 -8.20
N GLU A 60 4.81 -13.86 -7.47
CA GLU A 60 3.97 -12.69 -7.74
C GLU A 60 2.45 -12.98 -7.75
N THR A 61 2.03 -14.14 -7.25
CA THR A 61 0.65 -14.62 -7.37
C THR A 61 -0.22 -14.08 -6.24
N HIS A 62 0.37 -13.84 -5.08
CA HIS A 62 -0.38 -13.40 -3.90
C HIS A 62 -0.68 -11.91 -3.94
N SER A 63 -1.93 -11.59 -3.60
CA SER A 63 -2.41 -10.22 -3.49
C SER A 63 -1.83 -9.54 -2.25
N SER A 64 -1.73 -8.20 -2.30
CA SER A 64 -1.22 -7.39 -1.18
C SER A 64 -1.86 -7.72 0.19
N PRO A 65 -3.17 -8.04 0.30
CA PRO A 65 -3.76 -8.51 1.56
C PRO A 65 -3.19 -9.84 2.06
N ARG A 66 -3.07 -10.87 1.20
CA ARG A 66 -2.54 -12.18 1.58
C ARG A 66 -1.06 -12.12 1.96
N MET A 67 -0.28 -11.38 1.19
CA MET A 67 1.14 -11.09 1.51
C MET A 67 1.31 -10.43 2.88
N THR A 68 0.39 -9.55 3.29
CA THR A 68 0.46 -8.89 4.60
C THR A 68 0.18 -9.88 5.74
N HIS A 69 -0.64 -10.91 5.50
CA HIS A 69 -0.91 -11.98 6.45
C HIS A 69 0.31 -12.88 6.62
N GLU A 70 0.87 -13.38 5.52
CA GLU A 70 2.07 -14.24 5.51
C GLU A 70 3.27 -13.55 6.17
N LEU A 71 3.49 -12.26 5.88
CA LEU A 71 4.56 -11.50 6.51
C LEU A 71 4.34 -11.32 8.02
N ARG A 72 3.09 -11.24 8.48
CA ARG A 72 2.78 -11.19 9.93
C ARG A 72 3.04 -12.53 10.61
N GLU A 73 2.71 -13.64 9.97
CA GLU A 73 3.01 -14.98 10.48
C GLU A 73 4.53 -15.22 10.56
N GLN A 74 5.29 -14.64 9.63
CA GLN A 74 6.76 -14.65 9.63
C GLN A 74 7.38 -13.63 10.61
N GLY A 75 6.57 -12.91 11.41
CA GLY A 75 7.04 -11.95 12.41
C GLY A 75 7.50 -10.60 11.84
N VAL A 76 7.31 -10.35 10.54
CA VAL A 76 7.67 -9.09 9.87
C VAL A 76 6.47 -8.15 9.90
N ALA A 77 6.53 -7.12 10.76
CA ALA A 77 5.52 -6.06 10.83
C ALA A 77 5.55 -5.11 9.61
N ALA A 78 5.14 -5.60 8.44
CA ALA A 78 4.96 -4.82 7.24
C ALA A 78 3.51 -4.30 7.16
N GLY A 79 3.32 -2.98 7.13
CA GLY A 79 2.01 -2.37 6.90
C GLY A 79 1.56 -2.51 5.44
N ARG A 80 0.24 -2.63 5.20
CA ARG A 80 -0.39 -2.78 3.87
C ARG A 80 0.16 -1.80 2.81
N ARG A 81 0.40 -0.54 3.19
CA ARG A 81 0.94 0.51 2.29
C ARG A 81 2.36 0.22 1.79
N ARG A 82 3.16 -0.54 2.54
CA ARG A 82 4.52 -0.95 2.13
C ARG A 82 4.50 -2.12 1.16
N VAL A 83 3.61 -3.09 1.39
CA VAL A 83 3.42 -4.25 0.51
C VAL A 83 2.79 -3.83 -0.83
N ALA A 84 1.78 -2.94 -0.80
CA ALA A 84 1.11 -2.44 -1.99
C ALA A 84 1.98 -1.58 -2.92
N ARG A 85 3.14 -1.12 -2.42
CA ARG A 85 4.10 -0.33 -3.22
C ARG A 85 4.96 -1.17 -4.15
N GLN A 86 4.86 -2.50 -4.10
CA GLN A 86 5.60 -3.31 -5.06
C GLN A 86 4.97 -3.27 -6.44
N PRO A 87 5.78 -3.01 -7.48
CA PRO A 87 5.30 -3.02 -8.85
C PRO A 87 4.88 -4.45 -9.18
N ARG A 88 3.59 -4.63 -9.47
CA ARG A 88 3.06 -5.86 -10.05
C ARG A 88 2.81 -5.63 -11.53
N ARG A 89 3.30 -6.53 -12.38
CA ARG A 89 2.82 -6.57 -13.77
C ARG A 89 1.42 -7.16 -13.75
N PHE A 90 0.46 -6.50 -14.38
CA PHE A 90 -0.87 -7.06 -14.53
C PHE A 90 -0.79 -8.34 -15.37
N ARG A 91 -1.10 -9.49 -14.76
CA ARG A 91 -1.16 -10.79 -15.44
C ARG A 91 -2.63 -11.15 -15.66
N ARG A 92 -3.04 -11.20 -16.93
CA ARG A 92 -4.38 -11.66 -17.31
C ARG A 92 -4.48 -13.15 -16.98
N ASN A 93 -5.19 -13.48 -15.91
CA ASN A 93 -5.41 -14.85 -15.45
C ASN A 93 -6.61 -15.52 -16.13
N THR A 94 -7.47 -14.73 -16.79
CA THR A 94 -8.62 -15.22 -17.55
C THR A 94 -8.25 -15.33 -19.03
N TYR A 95 -8.23 -16.56 -19.54
CA TYR A 95 -8.23 -16.82 -20.97
C TYR A 95 -9.59 -16.40 -21.53
N SER A 96 -9.74 -15.14 -21.95
CA SER A 96 -11.00 -14.60 -22.48
C SER A 96 -11.19 -14.86 -23.98
N GLY A 97 -10.50 -15.85 -24.53
CA GLY A 97 -10.65 -16.31 -25.92
C GLY A 97 -11.36 -17.66 -25.98
N HIS A 98 -12.23 -17.95 -25.00
CA HIS A 98 -12.97 -19.20 -24.98
C HIS A 98 -14.30 -19.03 -25.71
N THR A 99 -14.59 -19.96 -26.61
CA THR A 99 -15.81 -20.04 -27.41
C THR A 99 -16.98 -20.65 -26.63
N PHE A 100 -16.92 -20.66 -25.29
CA PHE A 100 -18.09 -21.10 -24.51
C PHE A 100 -19.13 -19.97 -24.52
N PRO A 101 -20.42 -20.28 -24.71
CA PRO A 101 -21.47 -19.28 -24.66
C PRO A 101 -21.48 -18.64 -23.26
N VAL A 102 -20.99 -17.40 -23.19
CA VAL A 102 -21.13 -16.57 -22.00
C VAL A 102 -22.62 -16.27 -21.86
N ALA A 103 -23.24 -16.78 -20.79
CA ALA A 103 -24.65 -16.54 -20.54
C ALA A 103 -24.91 -15.01 -20.57
N PRO A 104 -25.88 -14.53 -21.36
CA PRO A 104 -26.26 -13.13 -21.32
C PRO A 104 -26.67 -12.81 -19.89
N ASN A 105 -26.03 -11.79 -19.33
CA ASN A 105 -26.23 -11.27 -18.00
C ASN A 105 -27.65 -10.66 -17.89
N LEU A 106 -28.65 -11.52 -17.70
CA LEU A 106 -30.03 -11.13 -17.41
C LEU A 106 -30.07 -10.45 -16.04
N ARG A 107 -30.11 -9.12 -16.05
CA ARG A 107 -30.49 -8.34 -14.88
C ARG A 107 -31.99 -8.56 -14.72
N ILE A 108 -32.39 -9.32 -13.71
CA ILE A 108 -33.79 -9.37 -13.28
C ILE A 108 -34.10 -7.97 -12.73
N SER A 109 -34.69 -7.12 -13.56
CA SER A 109 -35.38 -5.93 -13.08
C SER A 109 -36.55 -6.46 -12.24
N THR A 110 -36.50 -6.27 -10.93
CA THR A 110 -37.66 -6.47 -10.07
C THR A 110 -38.73 -5.47 -10.50
N GLU A 111 -39.64 -5.88 -11.36
CA GLU A 111 -40.86 -5.13 -11.65
C GLU A 111 -41.79 -5.21 -10.44
N ALA A 112 -42.20 -4.02 -10.02
CA ALA A 112 -42.99 -3.74 -8.86
C ALA A 112 -44.36 -4.46 -8.91
N GLY A 113 -44.84 -4.84 -7.73
CA GLY A 113 -46.09 -5.55 -7.55
C GLY A 113 -47.28 -4.85 -8.22
N GLN A 114 -48.05 -5.64 -8.96
CA GLN A 114 -49.46 -5.39 -9.19
C GLN A 114 -50.24 -6.38 -8.33
N ARG A 115 -50.83 -5.84 -7.26
CA ARG A 115 -51.89 -6.50 -6.48
C ARG A 115 -53.05 -6.79 -7.43
N SER A 116 -53.39 -8.06 -7.61
CA SER A 116 -54.64 -8.46 -8.24
C SER A 116 -55.76 -8.37 -7.22
N ASP A 117 -56.42 -7.21 -7.16
CA ASP A 117 -57.75 -7.08 -6.58
C ASP A 117 -58.76 -6.87 -7.72
N SER A 118 -59.57 -7.88 -8.00
CA SER A 118 -61.01 -7.72 -8.28
C SER A 118 -61.67 -9.07 -8.53
N MET A 119 -62.40 -9.46 -7.50
CA MET A 119 -63.48 -10.44 -7.46
C MET A 119 -64.62 -9.97 -8.37
N SER A 120 -65.17 -10.83 -9.23
CA SER A 120 -66.57 -10.72 -9.67
C SER A 120 -67.11 -12.07 -10.14
N ALA A 121 -68.16 -12.48 -9.44
CA ALA A 121 -68.92 -13.70 -9.60
C ALA A 121 -69.75 -13.69 -10.91
N THR A 122 -69.95 -14.87 -11.51
CA THR A 122 -71.11 -15.15 -12.38
C THR A 122 -71.37 -16.66 -12.37
N ILE A 123 -72.55 -17.04 -11.86
CA ILE A 123 -73.13 -18.39 -11.91
C ILE A 123 -74.15 -18.41 -13.07
N PRO A 124 -74.23 -19.50 -13.83
CA PRO A 124 -75.52 -20.00 -14.35
C PRO A 124 -75.65 -21.51 -14.05
N ARG A 125 -76.81 -22.14 -13.87
CA ARG A 125 -78.24 -21.77 -13.92
C ARG A 125 -78.99 -22.78 -13.05
#